data_AF-A0A7H8KJH4-F1
#
_entry.id   AF-A0A7H8KJH4-F1
#
_cell.length_a   1.000
_cell.length_b   1.000
_cell.length_c   1.000
_cell.angle_alpha   90.00
_cell.angle_beta   90.00
_cell.angle_gamma   90.00
#
_symmetry.space_group_name_H-M   'P 1'
#
loop_
_entity.id
_entity.type
_entity.pdbx_description
1 polymer ?
#
loop_
_entity_poly.entity_id
_entity_poly.type
_entity_poly.pdbx_seq_one_letter_code
_entity_poly.pdbx_strand_id
1 'polypeptide(L)'
;MHAESRCPDCGPVAPLHVPENIGAEIVASVVERIQSAARPAQPPVPLWCPWPLPPGWTTTGVAWAGDDRIGVRATAVACAGPAPLGGGPADLVFVAEEPGVGLGTRYAGVPGPDAGPELAEALTEPGPGHPGHVGRAGIRVAGHPTPLWLVSSLTDRSAYAGEARGMWLYAIAWPASAGHLLAEDVLLHDLVEWTPPELVYGAPSPYLHGKA
;
A
#
# COMPACT_ATOMS: atom_id res chain seq x y z
N MET A 1 -4.94 -16.41 26.29
CA MET A 1 -5.74 -16.95 25.16
C MET A 1 -6.40 -15.75 24.51
N HIS A 2 -5.71 -15.06 23.59
CA HIS A 2 -6.29 -13.91 22.90
C HIS A 2 -7.10 -14.44 21.72
N ALA A 3 -8.36 -14.02 21.63
CA ALA A 3 -9.29 -14.45 20.59
C ALA A 3 -8.80 -13.94 19.22
N GLU A 4 -8.88 -14.80 18.21
CA GLU A 4 -8.69 -14.38 16.81
C GLU A 4 -9.77 -13.36 16.46
N SER A 5 -9.36 -12.17 16.00
CA SER A 5 -10.29 -11.16 15.49
C SER A 5 -10.91 -11.68 14.20
N ARG A 6 -12.25 -11.60 14.08
CA ARG A 6 -12.97 -12.11 12.91
C ARG A 6 -14.02 -11.10 12.45
N CYS A 7 -14.03 -10.84 11.15
CA CYS A 7 -15.12 -10.17 10.46
C CYS A 7 -16.19 -11.21 10.08
N PRO A 8 -17.49 -10.93 10.30
CA PRO A 8 -18.57 -11.82 9.84
C PRO A 8 -18.54 -12.11 8.34
N ASP A 9 -18.14 -11.11 7.54
CA ASP A 9 -18.15 -11.19 6.07
C ASP A 9 -16.80 -11.63 5.50
N CYS A 10 -15.69 -11.17 6.09
CA CYS A 10 -14.33 -11.38 5.54
C CYS A 10 -13.53 -12.50 6.23
N GLY A 11 -14.00 -13.04 7.36
CA GLY A 11 -13.29 -14.09 8.09
C GLY A 11 -12.19 -13.57 9.03
N PRO A 12 -11.09 -14.33 9.25
CA PRO A 12 -10.00 -13.93 10.17
C PRO A 12 -9.34 -12.61 9.77
N VAL A 13 -9.13 -11.72 10.75
CA VAL A 13 -8.53 -10.39 10.55
C VAL A 13 -7.21 -10.33 11.33
N ALA A 14 -6.11 -10.09 10.61
CA ALA A 14 -4.82 -9.85 11.24
C ALA A 14 -4.82 -8.50 11.97
N PRO A 15 -4.27 -8.42 13.19
CA PRO A 15 -4.18 -7.15 13.91
C PRO A 15 -3.30 -6.17 13.12
N LEU A 16 -3.81 -4.97 12.87
CA LEU A 16 -3.07 -3.88 12.23
C LEU A 16 -2.32 -3.08 13.28
N HIS A 17 -1.03 -2.89 13.04
CA HIS A 17 -0.14 -2.10 13.87
C HIS A 17 0.33 -0.88 13.09
N VAL A 18 0.10 0.30 13.67
CA VAL A 18 0.49 1.59 13.08
C VAL A 18 1.22 2.39 14.16
N PRO A 19 2.53 2.65 14.01
CA PRO A 19 3.26 3.54 14.91
C PRO A 19 2.69 4.96 14.85
N GLU A 20 2.51 5.58 16.03
CA GLU A 20 1.94 6.93 16.16
C GLU A 20 2.80 8.03 15.53
N ASN A 21 4.12 7.80 15.43
CA ASN A 21 5.11 8.73 14.91
C ASN A 21 5.87 8.08 13.76
N ILE A 22 6.51 8.90 12.91
CA ILE A 22 7.33 8.43 11.80
C ILE A 22 8.74 9.07 11.87
N GLY A 23 9.75 8.26 11.57
CA GLY A 23 11.16 8.64 11.60
C GLY A 23 12.06 7.44 11.32
N ALA A 24 13.36 7.67 11.16
CA ALA A 24 14.32 6.61 10.80
C ALA A 24 14.34 5.45 11.80
N GLU A 25 14.32 5.74 13.11
CA GLU A 25 14.29 4.71 14.16
C GLU A 25 13.01 3.88 14.13
N ILE A 26 11.87 4.51 13.83
CA ILE A 26 10.59 3.83 13.71
C ILE A 26 10.58 2.91 12.49
N VAL A 27 11.06 3.38 11.34
CA VAL A 27 11.18 2.54 10.13
C VAL A 27 12.12 1.37 10.40
N ALA A 28 13.28 1.60 11.02
CA ALA A 28 14.22 0.53 11.37
C ALA A 28 13.58 -0.52 12.30
N SER A 29 12.84 -0.08 13.32
CA SER A 29 12.13 -0.98 14.23
C SER A 29 11.04 -1.80 13.52
N VAL A 30 10.31 -1.19 12.57
CA VAL A 30 9.29 -1.88 11.77
C VAL A 30 9.94 -2.88 10.81
N VAL A 31 11.06 -2.55 10.18
CA VAL A 31 11.83 -3.47 9.34
C VAL A 31 12.32 -4.67 10.16
N GLU A 32 12.89 -4.45 11.34
CA GLU A 32 13.31 -5.52 12.25
C GLU A 32 12.12 -6.40 12.67
N ARG A 33 10.96 -5.79 12.94
CA ARG A 33 9.72 -6.50 13.25
C ARG A 33 9.27 -7.40 12.09
N ILE A 34 9.30 -6.90 10.86
CA ILE A 34 8.93 -7.66 9.66
C ILE A 34 9.90 -8.83 9.44
N GLN A 35 11.20 -8.59 9.58
CA GLN A 35 12.24 -9.63 9.43
C GLN A 35 12.14 -10.70 10.51
N SER A 36 11.96 -10.31 11.78
CA SER A 36 11.87 -11.25 12.91
C SER A 36 10.59 -12.10 12.91
N ALA A 37 9.49 -11.55 12.37
CA ALA A 37 8.22 -12.25 12.21
C ALA A 37 8.12 -13.04 10.89
N ALA A 38 9.17 -13.07 10.07
CA ALA A 38 9.18 -13.81 8.81
C ALA A 38 9.08 -15.31 9.06
N ARG A 39 8.23 -15.98 8.28
CA ARG A 39 8.01 -17.42 8.42
C ARG A 39 9.15 -18.22 7.78
N PRO A 40 9.53 -19.39 8.35
CA PRO A 40 10.52 -20.26 7.73
C PRO A 40 10.15 -20.59 6.28
N ALA A 41 11.15 -20.54 5.38
CA ALA A 41 11.02 -20.81 3.94
C ALA A 41 10.16 -19.82 3.13
N GLN A 42 9.80 -18.66 3.69
CA GLN A 42 9.16 -17.57 2.94
C GLN A 42 9.94 -16.26 3.12
N PRO A 43 10.09 -15.45 2.06
CA PRO A 43 10.64 -14.11 2.21
C PRO A 43 9.70 -13.25 3.08
N PRO A 44 10.23 -12.28 3.84
CA PRO A 44 9.39 -11.31 4.54
C PRO A 44 8.48 -10.56 3.57
N VAL A 45 7.33 -10.10 4.04
CA VAL A 45 6.44 -9.23 3.26
C VAL A 45 7.18 -7.90 2.99
N PRO A 46 7.31 -7.47 1.73
CA PRO A 46 8.09 -6.29 1.37
C PRO A 46 7.45 -5.02 1.91
N LEU A 47 8.25 -4.01 2.25
CA LEU A 47 7.77 -2.69 2.67
C LEU A 47 8.02 -1.68 1.55
N TRP A 48 7.11 -1.66 0.56
CA TRP A 48 7.27 -0.89 -0.67
C TRP A 48 7.22 0.61 -0.45
N CYS A 49 8.32 1.30 -0.73
CA CYS A 49 8.43 2.74 -0.70
C CYS A 49 8.85 3.28 -2.08
N PRO A 50 8.25 4.36 -2.59
CA PRO A 50 8.76 5.03 -3.77
C PRO A 50 10.18 5.55 -3.51
N TRP A 51 11.12 5.17 -4.37
CA TRP A 51 12.52 5.60 -4.24
C TRP A 51 13.21 5.79 -5.61
N PRO A 52 13.77 6.98 -5.89
CA PRO A 52 13.72 8.21 -5.08
C PRO A 52 12.29 8.70 -4.82
N LEU A 53 12.06 9.36 -3.68
CA LEU A 53 10.76 9.99 -3.43
C LEU A 53 10.49 11.06 -4.50
N PRO A 54 9.24 11.21 -4.98
CA PRO A 54 8.92 12.30 -5.89
C PRO A 54 9.23 13.68 -5.28
N PRO A 55 9.51 14.71 -6.09
CA PRO A 55 9.85 16.04 -5.57
C PRO A 55 8.79 16.59 -4.61
N GLY A 56 9.21 16.97 -3.40
CA GLY A 56 8.31 17.50 -2.36
C GLY A 56 7.51 16.43 -1.60
N TRP A 57 7.78 15.14 -1.84
CA TRP A 57 7.15 14.05 -1.12
C TRP A 57 7.97 13.61 0.08
N THR A 58 7.28 13.10 1.09
CA THR A 58 7.84 12.60 2.34
C THR A 58 7.16 11.29 2.72
N THR A 59 7.87 10.42 3.42
CA THR A 59 7.29 9.22 4.06
C THR A 59 6.56 9.65 5.32
N THR A 60 5.26 9.40 5.37
CA THR A 60 4.34 9.87 6.41
C THR A 60 3.84 8.76 7.31
N GLY A 61 4.20 7.51 7.06
CA GLY A 61 3.94 6.42 7.99
C GLY A 61 4.29 5.06 7.42
N VAL A 62 4.37 4.09 8.32
CA VAL A 62 4.52 2.67 8.00
C VAL A 62 3.56 1.88 8.86
N ALA A 63 3.10 0.74 8.38
CA ALA A 63 2.22 -0.15 9.12
C ALA A 63 2.47 -1.60 8.74
N TRP A 64 2.07 -2.52 9.62
CA TRP A 64 2.06 -3.95 9.32
C TRP A 64 0.84 -4.62 9.93
N ALA A 65 0.31 -5.64 9.26
CA ALA A 65 -0.75 -6.49 9.77
C ALA A 65 -0.19 -7.88 10.08
N GLY A 66 -0.41 -8.34 11.31
CA GLY A 66 0.09 -9.63 11.78
C GLY A 66 0.69 -9.56 13.19
N ASP A 67 0.91 -10.73 13.77
CA ASP A 67 1.45 -10.91 15.12
C ASP A 67 2.54 -12.00 15.14
N ASP A 68 3.09 -12.30 16.32
CA ASP A 68 4.15 -13.30 16.48
C ASP A 68 3.70 -14.72 16.12
N ARG A 69 2.38 -14.99 16.11
CA ARG A 69 1.81 -16.31 15.84
C ARG A 69 1.60 -16.54 14.35
N ILE A 70 1.06 -15.55 13.64
CA ILE A 70 0.75 -15.67 12.20
C ILE A 70 1.84 -15.10 11.30
N GLY A 71 2.82 -14.40 11.88
CA GLY A 71 3.82 -13.61 11.16
C GLY A 71 3.23 -12.31 10.62
N VAL A 72 4.07 -11.47 10.02
CA VAL A 72 3.57 -10.33 9.24
C VAL A 72 2.99 -10.85 7.92
N ARG A 73 1.74 -10.48 7.63
CA ARG A 73 0.97 -10.92 6.47
C ARG A 73 0.70 -9.79 5.47
N ALA A 74 0.78 -8.54 5.92
CA ALA A 74 0.70 -7.37 5.08
C ALA A 74 1.51 -6.21 5.67
N THR A 75 1.92 -5.28 4.82
CA THR A 75 2.63 -4.06 5.16
C THR A 75 2.00 -2.89 4.41
N ALA A 76 2.17 -1.68 4.94
CA ALA A 76 1.82 -0.47 4.22
C ALA A 76 2.85 0.64 4.46
N VAL A 77 3.12 1.43 3.42
CA VAL A 77 3.89 2.67 3.50
C VAL A 77 2.99 3.80 3.03
N ALA A 78 2.88 4.86 3.83
CA ALA A 78 2.24 6.09 3.42
C ALA A 78 3.30 7.14 3.05
N CYS A 79 3.04 7.84 1.96
CA CYS A 79 3.80 9.01 1.53
C CYS A 79 2.83 10.16 1.26
N ALA A 80 3.27 11.38 1.48
CA ALA A 80 2.48 12.57 1.16
C ALA A 80 3.35 13.66 0.52
N GLY A 81 2.73 14.44 -0.37
CA GLY A 81 3.38 15.51 -1.10
C GLY A 81 2.38 16.35 -1.90
N PRO A 82 2.85 17.19 -2.83
CA PRO A 82 1.96 17.99 -3.67
C PRO A 82 1.15 17.10 -4.65
N ALA A 83 -0.15 17.37 -4.75
CA ALA A 83 -1.01 16.76 -5.75
C ALA A 83 -0.56 17.20 -7.16
N PRO A 84 -0.57 16.28 -8.15
CA PRO A 84 -0.16 16.59 -9.52
C PRO A 84 -1.09 17.62 -10.17
N LEU A 85 -2.36 17.63 -9.74
CA LEU A 85 -3.42 18.49 -10.25
C LEU A 85 -4.05 19.26 -9.08
N GLY A 86 -4.35 20.54 -9.28
CA GLY A 86 -5.10 21.36 -8.33
C GLY A 86 -4.30 21.97 -7.17
N GLY A 87 -3.01 21.66 -7.02
CA GLY A 87 -2.10 22.37 -6.10
C GLY A 87 -2.33 22.12 -4.60
N GLY A 88 -3.18 21.15 -4.25
CA GLY A 88 -3.42 20.73 -2.85
C GLY A 88 -2.45 19.63 -2.39
N PRO A 89 -2.59 19.14 -1.14
CA PRO A 89 -1.88 17.96 -0.68
C PRO A 89 -2.43 16.70 -1.33
N ALA A 90 -1.57 15.71 -1.50
CA ALA A 90 -1.91 14.35 -1.88
C ALA A 90 -1.21 13.34 -0.96
N ASP A 91 -1.87 12.20 -0.77
CA ASP A 91 -1.36 11.05 -0.04
C ASP A 91 -1.36 9.84 -0.97
N LEU A 92 -0.32 9.01 -0.86
CA LEU A 92 -0.22 7.69 -1.48
C LEU A 92 0.02 6.66 -0.38
N VAL A 93 -0.71 5.55 -0.44
CA VAL A 93 -0.45 4.38 0.40
C VAL A 93 -0.12 3.21 -0.52
N PHE A 94 1.06 2.64 -0.35
CA PHE A 94 1.45 1.38 -0.98
C PHE A 94 1.25 0.25 0.00
N VAL A 95 0.56 -0.81 -0.42
CA VAL A 95 0.29 -1.99 0.41
C VAL A 95 0.88 -3.21 -0.27
N ALA A 96 1.66 -3.99 0.47
CA ALA A 96 1.98 -5.36 0.09
C ALA A 96 1.21 -6.31 0.99
N GLU A 97 0.51 -7.29 0.43
CA GLU A 97 -0.20 -8.27 1.24
C GLU A 97 -0.23 -9.66 0.63
N GLU A 98 -0.23 -10.67 1.50
CA GLU A 98 -0.58 -12.01 1.10
C GLU A 98 -2.07 -12.09 0.67
N PRO A 99 -2.43 -13.00 -0.25
CA PRO A 99 -3.82 -13.25 -0.60
C PRO A 99 -4.71 -13.50 0.62
N GLY A 100 -5.85 -12.82 0.65
CA GLY A 100 -6.87 -12.99 1.68
C GLY A 100 -6.68 -12.17 2.96
N VAL A 101 -5.76 -11.20 3.00
CA VAL A 101 -5.59 -10.30 4.17
C VAL A 101 -6.56 -9.13 4.16
N GLY A 102 -6.78 -8.50 2.99
CA GLY A 102 -7.76 -7.43 2.82
C GLY A 102 -7.37 -6.06 3.40
N LEU A 103 -6.08 -5.81 3.63
CA LEU A 103 -5.58 -4.49 4.02
C LEU A 103 -5.67 -3.51 2.84
N GLY A 104 -5.29 -3.96 1.65
CA GLY A 104 -5.37 -3.17 0.42
C GLY A 104 -6.80 -2.82 0.04
N THR A 105 -7.70 -3.81 0.04
CA THR A 105 -9.13 -3.62 -0.23
C THR A 105 -9.78 -2.67 0.80
N ARG A 106 -9.42 -2.81 2.08
CA ARG A 106 -9.85 -1.88 3.13
C ARG A 106 -9.46 -0.43 2.81
N TYR A 107 -8.21 -0.17 2.44
CA TYR A 107 -7.77 1.18 2.07
C TYR A 107 -8.39 1.66 0.76
N ALA A 108 -8.64 0.77 -0.19
CA ALA A 108 -9.33 1.10 -1.44
C ALA A 108 -10.84 1.35 -1.26
N GLY A 109 -11.41 0.92 -0.13
CA GLY A 109 -12.85 0.91 0.10
C GLY A 109 -13.59 -0.10 -0.77
N VAL A 110 -12.88 -1.17 -1.16
CA VAL A 110 -13.40 -2.30 -1.94
C VAL A 110 -13.87 -3.39 -0.95
N PRO A 111 -15.05 -3.99 -1.14
CA PRO A 111 -15.52 -5.06 -0.27
C PRO A 111 -14.70 -6.34 -0.47
N GLY A 112 -14.59 -7.15 0.58
CA GLY A 112 -13.94 -8.46 0.52
C GLY A 112 -12.43 -8.46 0.80
N PRO A 113 -11.81 -9.65 0.80
CA PRO A 113 -10.45 -9.85 1.29
C PRO A 113 -9.36 -9.73 0.21
N ASP A 114 -9.74 -9.63 -1.06
CA ASP A 114 -8.83 -9.45 -2.19
C ASP A 114 -9.52 -8.68 -3.34
N ALA A 115 -8.74 -8.07 -4.23
CA ALA A 115 -9.24 -7.32 -5.38
C ALA A 115 -9.32 -8.17 -6.67
N GLY A 116 -9.36 -9.50 -6.55
CA GLY A 116 -9.43 -10.40 -7.71
C GLY A 116 -10.62 -10.13 -8.63
N PRO A 117 -11.86 -9.99 -8.10
CA PRO A 117 -13.03 -9.67 -8.91
C PRO A 117 -12.92 -8.33 -9.64
N GLU A 118 -12.50 -7.28 -8.96
CA GLU A 118 -12.36 -5.92 -9.50
C GLU A 118 -11.23 -5.84 -10.53
N LEU A 119 -10.13 -6.55 -10.28
CA LEU A 119 -9.03 -6.67 -11.25
C LEU A 119 -9.49 -7.44 -12.50
N ALA A 120 -10.24 -8.53 -12.34
CA ALA A 120 -10.78 -9.29 -13.47
C ALA A 120 -11.70 -8.41 -14.33
N GLU A 121 -12.58 -7.64 -13.71
CA GLU A 121 -13.45 -6.67 -14.39
C GLU A 121 -12.62 -5.62 -15.16
N ALA A 122 -11.62 -5.02 -14.51
CA ALA A 122 -10.72 -4.03 -15.10
C ALA A 122 -9.89 -4.58 -16.28
N LEU A 123 -9.66 -5.90 -16.32
CA LEU A 123 -8.97 -6.58 -17.42
C LEU A 123 -9.90 -6.94 -18.59
N THR A 124 -11.18 -7.17 -18.33
CA THR A 124 -12.16 -7.58 -19.35
C THR A 124 -12.86 -6.42 -20.04
N GLU A 125 -13.13 -5.34 -19.31
CA GLU A 125 -13.90 -4.21 -19.81
C GLU A 125 -12.97 -3.08 -20.27
N PRO A 126 -13.12 -2.57 -21.51
CA PRO A 126 -12.77 -1.17 -21.81
C PRO A 126 -13.86 -0.26 -21.21
N GLY A 127 -14.16 -0.45 -19.92
CA GLY A 127 -15.18 0.29 -19.21
C GLY A 127 -14.76 1.76 -19.09
N PRO A 128 -15.70 2.69 -18.90
CA PRO A 128 -15.36 4.07 -18.60
C PRO A 128 -14.56 4.05 -17.28
N GLY A 129 -13.23 4.17 -17.39
CA GLY A 129 -12.39 4.38 -16.22
C GLY A 129 -12.98 5.53 -15.41
N HIS A 130 -12.93 5.43 -14.09
CA HIS A 130 -13.51 6.43 -13.19
C HIS A 130 -13.14 7.84 -13.71
N PRO A 131 -14.14 8.72 -13.94
CA PRO A 131 -13.94 9.95 -14.72
C PRO A 131 -12.88 10.82 -14.05
N GLY A 132 -11.66 10.77 -14.57
CA GLY A 132 -10.51 11.49 -14.02
C GLY A 132 -9.27 10.65 -13.64
N HIS A 133 -9.13 9.38 -14.03
CA HIS A 133 -7.92 8.59 -13.69
C HIS A 133 -7.32 7.83 -14.88
N VAL A 134 -6.01 7.57 -14.80
CA VAL A 134 -5.29 6.73 -15.76
C VAL A 134 -5.62 5.26 -15.47
N GLY A 135 -6.06 4.51 -16.47
CA GLY A 135 -6.53 3.12 -16.30
C GLY A 135 -5.44 2.11 -15.89
N ARG A 136 -4.17 2.48 -16.02
CA ARG A 136 -3.01 1.65 -15.64
C ARG A 136 -1.93 2.52 -14.99
N ALA A 137 -1.36 2.02 -13.90
CA ALA A 137 -0.20 2.64 -13.26
C ALA A 137 1.12 2.13 -13.85
N GLY A 138 2.10 3.02 -13.99
CA GLY A 138 3.49 2.74 -14.32
C GLY A 138 4.28 2.42 -13.05
N ILE A 139 4.14 1.22 -12.50
CA ILE A 139 4.97 0.81 -11.35
C ILE A 139 6.13 -0.03 -11.83
N ARG A 140 7.30 0.15 -11.22
CA ARG A 140 8.46 -0.74 -11.34
C ARG A 140 8.91 -1.23 -9.99
N VAL A 141 8.93 -2.54 -9.81
CA VAL A 141 9.45 -3.20 -8.60
C VAL A 141 10.75 -3.92 -8.94
N ALA A 142 11.82 -3.63 -8.22
CA ALA A 142 13.14 -4.24 -8.43
C ALA A 142 13.61 -4.18 -9.91
N GLY A 143 13.30 -3.08 -10.61
CA GLY A 143 13.66 -2.87 -12.02
C GLY A 143 12.70 -3.50 -13.05
N HIS A 144 11.72 -4.29 -12.61
CA HIS A 144 10.73 -4.93 -13.47
C HIS A 144 9.45 -4.11 -13.56
N PRO A 145 8.88 -3.88 -14.76
CA PRO A 145 7.54 -3.31 -14.90
C PRO A 145 6.51 -4.20 -14.20
N THR A 146 5.75 -3.60 -13.29
CA THR A 146 4.71 -4.24 -12.50
C THR A 146 3.40 -3.52 -12.81
N PRO A 147 2.59 -4.01 -13.77
CA PRO A 147 1.33 -3.37 -14.08
C PRO A 147 0.40 -3.41 -12.87
N LEU A 148 -0.12 -2.25 -12.47
CA LEU A 148 -1.31 -2.17 -11.62
C LEU A 148 -2.44 -1.57 -12.43
N TRP A 149 -3.65 -2.11 -12.25
CA TRP A 149 -4.86 -1.66 -12.92
C TRP A 149 -5.73 -0.88 -11.95
N LEU A 150 -6.38 0.16 -12.48
CA LEU A 150 -7.36 0.92 -11.71
C LEU A 150 -8.53 0.01 -11.34
N VAL A 151 -8.79 -0.16 -10.06
CA VAL A 151 -9.92 -0.94 -9.54
C VAL A 151 -11.04 0.00 -9.06
N SER A 152 -12.27 -0.48 -9.16
CA SER A 152 -13.48 0.24 -8.73
C SER A 152 -13.45 0.50 -7.22
N SER A 153 -12.97 1.68 -6.83
CA SER A 153 -12.77 2.13 -5.44
C SER A 153 -13.79 3.21 -5.05
N LEU A 154 -13.77 3.63 -3.77
CA LEU A 154 -14.54 4.79 -3.31
C LEU A 154 -14.17 6.06 -4.08
N THR A 155 -15.11 6.99 -4.19
CA THR A 155 -14.97 8.18 -5.05
C THR A 155 -13.99 9.25 -4.56
N ASP A 156 -13.58 9.19 -3.29
CA ASP A 156 -12.61 10.13 -2.70
C ASP A 156 -11.15 9.76 -3.01
N ARG A 157 -10.92 8.56 -3.53
CA ARG A 157 -9.60 7.97 -3.78
C ARG A 157 -9.54 7.26 -5.12
N SER A 158 -8.33 6.97 -5.57
CA SER A 158 -8.10 6.06 -6.69
C SER A 158 -7.25 4.91 -6.20
N ALA A 159 -7.72 3.67 -6.38
CA ALA A 159 -6.97 2.49 -6.02
C ALA A 159 -6.52 1.71 -7.26
N TYR A 160 -5.28 1.25 -7.22
CA TYR A 160 -4.67 0.41 -8.23
C TYR A 160 -4.26 -0.91 -7.59
N ALA A 161 -4.52 -2.03 -8.26
CA ALA A 161 -4.15 -3.35 -7.78
C ALA A 161 -3.40 -4.14 -8.85
N GLY A 162 -2.53 -5.03 -8.41
CA GLY A 162 -1.75 -5.96 -9.23
C GLY A 162 -0.88 -6.82 -8.34
N GLU A 163 0.15 -7.44 -8.90
CA GLU A 163 0.95 -8.43 -8.17
C GLU A 163 2.45 -8.16 -8.28
N ALA A 164 3.15 -8.26 -7.16
CA ALA A 164 4.61 -8.20 -7.07
C ALA A 164 5.12 -9.27 -6.10
N ARG A 165 6.14 -10.04 -6.50
CA ARG A 165 6.75 -11.10 -5.67
C ARG A 165 5.76 -12.15 -5.13
N GLY A 166 4.71 -12.50 -5.90
CA GLY A 166 3.70 -13.46 -5.46
C GLY A 166 2.72 -12.91 -4.42
N MET A 167 2.71 -11.59 -4.22
CA MET A 167 1.88 -10.88 -3.26
C MET A 167 1.06 -9.82 -3.98
N TRP A 168 -0.11 -9.49 -3.43
CA TRP A 168 -0.86 -8.34 -3.89
C TRP A 168 -0.08 -7.06 -3.60
N LEU A 169 -0.07 -6.18 -4.60
CA LEU A 169 0.44 -4.83 -4.51
C LEU A 169 -0.69 -3.86 -4.80
N TYR A 170 -0.96 -2.96 -3.86
CA TYR A 170 -1.89 -1.87 -4.05
C TYR A 170 -1.16 -0.53 -4.02
N ALA A 171 -1.66 0.41 -4.81
CA ALA A 171 -1.35 1.83 -4.70
C ALA A 171 -2.67 2.59 -4.57
N ILE A 172 -2.88 3.25 -3.44
CA ILE A 172 -4.10 4.02 -3.16
C ILE A 172 -3.73 5.50 -3.03
N ALA A 173 -4.40 6.35 -3.78
CA ALA A 173 -4.12 7.78 -3.83
C ALA A 173 -5.30 8.63 -3.37
N TRP A 174 -5.03 9.64 -2.54
CA TRP A 174 -5.97 10.66 -2.13
C TRP A 174 -5.45 12.06 -2.46
N PRO A 175 -6.30 13.01 -2.91
CA PRO A 175 -7.63 12.74 -3.45
C PRO A 175 -7.54 11.82 -4.68
N ALA A 176 -8.66 11.32 -5.20
CA ALA A 176 -8.65 10.44 -6.36
C ALA A 176 -7.77 10.96 -7.52
N SER A 177 -7.78 12.28 -7.78
CA SER A 177 -6.98 12.89 -8.85
C SER A 177 -5.47 12.73 -8.67
N ALA A 178 -4.98 12.42 -7.46
CA ALA A 178 -3.58 12.11 -7.19
C ALA A 178 -3.11 10.82 -7.89
N GLY A 179 -4.02 9.95 -8.33
CA GLY A 179 -3.68 8.77 -9.14
C GLY A 179 -2.90 9.09 -10.43
N HIS A 180 -2.96 10.32 -10.93
CA HIS A 180 -2.15 10.74 -12.08
C HIS A 180 -0.64 10.68 -11.81
N LEU A 181 -0.18 10.76 -10.56
CA LEU A 181 1.24 10.55 -10.23
C LEU A 181 1.71 9.15 -10.60
N LEU A 182 0.79 8.18 -10.59
CA LEU A 182 1.07 6.79 -10.92
C LEU A 182 1.04 6.54 -12.43
N ALA A 183 0.76 7.55 -13.25
CA ALA A 183 0.81 7.45 -14.71
C ALA A 183 2.26 7.43 -15.23
N GLU A 184 3.19 8.00 -14.47
CA GLU A 184 4.63 7.94 -14.73
C GLU A 184 5.25 6.69 -14.12
N ASP A 185 6.47 6.33 -14.54
CA ASP A 185 7.21 5.17 -14.00
C ASP A 185 7.67 5.46 -12.56
N VAL A 186 6.87 5.06 -11.57
CA VAL A 186 7.20 5.09 -10.14
C VAL A 186 8.01 3.85 -9.76
N LEU A 187 9.23 4.07 -9.29
CA LEU A 187 10.11 3.01 -8.80
C LEU A 187 9.79 2.70 -7.33
N LEU A 188 9.45 1.44 -7.04
CA LEU A 188 9.27 0.96 -5.68
C LEU A 188 10.49 0.17 -5.23
N HIS A 189 10.98 0.54 -4.05
CA HIS A 189 12.06 -0.11 -3.33
C HIS A 189 11.54 -0.78 -2.06
N ASP A 190 12.11 -1.92 -1.70
CA ASP A 190 11.76 -2.65 -0.48
C ASP A 190 12.60 -2.15 0.69
N LEU A 191 11.99 -1.41 1.62
CA LEU A 191 12.69 -0.91 2.80
C LEU A 191 13.21 -2.03 3.71
N VAL A 192 12.65 -3.24 3.60
CA VAL A 192 13.13 -4.43 4.33
C VAL A 192 14.48 -4.90 3.81
N GLU A 193 14.75 -4.71 2.52
CA GLU A 193 16.05 -5.04 1.91
C GLU A 193 17.07 -3.94 2.19
N TRP A 194 16.68 -2.68 2.01
CA TRP A 194 17.52 -1.53 2.30
C TRP A 194 16.68 -0.29 2.59
N THR A 195 16.96 0.37 3.72
CA THR A 195 16.34 1.66 4.05
C THR A 195 17.29 2.79 3.66
N PRO A 196 16.93 3.66 2.70
CA PRO A 196 17.78 4.79 2.31
C PRO A 196 17.96 5.78 3.46
N PRO A 197 19.21 6.18 3.79
CA PRO A 197 19.46 7.14 4.88
C PRO A 197 18.96 8.56 4.55
N GLU A 198 18.76 8.89 3.28
CA GLU A 198 18.23 10.18 2.82
C GLU A 198 16.69 10.21 2.75
N LEU A 199 16.01 9.17 3.24
CA LEU A 199 14.55 9.14 3.29
C LEU A 199 14.02 10.29 4.16
N VAL A 200 13.11 11.09 3.60
CA VAL A 200 12.55 12.26 4.28
C VAL A 200 11.24 11.87 4.96
N TYR A 201 11.10 12.25 6.23
CA TYR A 201 9.92 11.94 7.03
C TYR A 201 9.04 13.17 7.23
N GLY A 202 7.73 12.98 7.06
CA GLY A 202 6.72 14.04 7.14
C GLY A 202 5.81 13.90 8.37
N ALA A 203 4.70 14.63 8.36
CA ALA A 203 3.66 14.49 9.39
C ALA A 203 2.95 13.12 9.26
N PRO A 204 2.53 12.48 10.37
CA PRO A 204 1.83 11.19 10.34
C PRO A 204 0.60 11.20 9.42
N SER A 205 0.50 10.18 8.55
CA SER A 205 -0.60 10.08 7.60
C SER A 205 -1.95 9.93 8.31
N PRO A 206 -2.99 10.68 7.89
CA PRO A 206 -4.34 10.53 8.43
C PRO A 206 -4.98 9.19 8.03
N TYR A 207 -4.55 8.57 6.91
CA TYR A 207 -5.19 7.38 6.35
C TYR A 207 -4.75 6.10 7.07
N LEU A 208 -3.49 5.99 7.50
CA LEU A 208 -3.03 4.81 8.26
C LEU A 208 -3.67 4.73 9.66
N HIS A 209 -3.95 5.85 10.30
CA HIS A 209 -4.44 5.92 11.69
C HIS A 209 -5.97 5.84 11.83
N GLY A 210 -6.69 5.39 10.79
CA GLY A 210 -8.12 5.08 10.88
C GLY A 210 -9.08 6.15 10.36
N LYS A 211 -8.64 7.10 9.52
CA LYS A 211 -9.55 7.91 8.68
C LYS A 211 -9.74 7.39 7.25
N ALA A 212 -9.17 6.23 6.93
CA ALA A 212 -9.37 5.58 5.63
C ALA A 212 -10.80 5.09 5.46
#